data_AF-A0A1F8QMD8-F1
#
_entry.id   AF-A0A1F8QMD8-F1
#
_cell.length_a   1.000
_cell.length_b   1.000
_cell.length_c   1.000
_cell.angle_alpha   90.00
_cell.angle_beta   90.00
_cell.angle_gamma   90.00
#
_symmetry.space_group_name_H-M   'P 1'
#
loop_
_entity.id
_entity.type
_entity.pdbx_description
1 polymer ?
#
loop_
_entity_poly.entity_id
_entity_poly.type
_entity_poly.pdbx_seq_one_letter_code
_entity_poly.pdbx_strand_id
1 'polypeptide(L)'
;MSVERQFAGNTNPVNVAALEDSTIWTIDAEVIRLCISQHPEMAHSVILNLSHNLRVLVGAVEELSFYQVTNRLTRLISRLPAEQLQDRRITQDQLAARLGTVREVVARSLRDLERSGAIRVERRQIQVLNETLLRDWAQEPYH
;
A
#
# COMPACT_ATOMS: atom_id res chain seq x y z
N MET A 1 19.10 0.89 27.81
CA MET A 1 18.21 1.77 28.61
C MET A 1 16.97 2.07 27.80
N SER A 2 15.81 1.58 28.22
CA SER A 2 14.51 1.95 27.62
C SER A 2 14.11 3.32 28.13
N VAL A 3 14.10 4.31 27.25
CA VAL A 3 13.58 5.65 27.58
C VAL A 3 12.08 5.60 27.33
N GLU A 4 11.34 5.20 28.37
CA GLU A 4 9.89 5.38 28.41
C GLU A 4 9.61 6.81 28.86
N ARG A 5 8.98 7.63 28.00
CA ARG A 5 8.43 8.93 28.41
C ARG A 5 6.96 9.03 28.05
N GLN A 6 6.16 9.16 29.12
CA GLN A 6 4.71 9.28 29.15
C GLN A 6 4.25 10.74 28.91
N PHE A 7 3.38 10.87 27.92
CA PHE A 7 2.31 11.83 27.60
C PHE A 7 2.12 13.18 28.34
N ALA A 8 2.24 14.26 27.56
CA ALA A 8 1.30 15.39 27.51
C ALA A 8 1.28 16.03 26.09
N GLY A 9 0.23 15.78 25.30
CA GLY A 9 -0.20 16.60 24.15
C GLY A 9 0.56 16.56 22.82
N ASN A 10 1.84 16.18 22.78
CA ASN A 10 2.60 16.04 21.53
C ASN A 10 3.73 15.01 21.70
N THR A 11 3.44 13.74 21.41
CA THR A 11 4.44 12.67 21.43
C THR A 11 4.72 12.19 20.01
N ASN A 12 6.01 12.03 19.68
CA ASN A 12 6.43 11.35 18.47
C ASN A 12 5.73 9.97 18.44
N PRO A 13 4.94 9.63 17.41
CA PRO A 13 4.17 8.37 17.35
C PRO A 13 5.04 7.12 17.18
N VAL A 14 6.36 7.27 17.22
CA VAL A 14 7.34 6.23 16.94
C VAL A 14 8.16 5.94 18.19
N ASN A 15 8.27 4.65 18.53
CA ASN A 15 9.22 4.16 19.52
C ASN A 15 10.57 3.89 18.86
N VAL A 16 11.65 4.24 19.54
CA VAL A 16 13.01 3.98 19.07
C VAL A 16 13.71 3.09 20.08
N ALA A 17 14.30 1.99 19.60
CA ALA A 17 15.12 1.08 20.38
C ALA A 17 16.43 0.83 19.65
N ALA A 18 17.53 0.76 20.40
CA ALA A 18 18.82 0.34 19.87
C ALA A 18 18.85 -1.20 19.79
N LEU A 19 19.15 -1.74 18.61
CA LEU A 19 19.28 -3.19 18.39
C LEU A 19 20.65 -3.73 18.83
N GLU A 20 21.62 -2.84 19.02
CA GLU A 20 23.00 -3.12 19.43
C GLU A 20 23.54 -1.97 20.29
N ASP A 21 24.71 -2.15 20.89
CA ASP A 21 25.37 -1.12 21.70
C ASP A 21 25.61 0.15 20.87
N SER A 22 24.86 1.20 21.21
CA SER A 22 24.76 2.42 20.41
C SER A 22 25.03 3.66 21.26
N THR A 23 25.75 4.63 20.70
CA THR A 23 25.90 5.97 21.28
C THR A 23 24.98 6.95 20.56
N ILE A 24 24.10 7.61 21.32
CA ILE A 24 23.10 8.54 20.77
C ILE A 24 23.49 9.97 21.15
N TRP A 25 23.57 10.83 20.13
CA TRP A 25 23.71 12.27 20.32
C TRP A 25 22.32 12.90 20.29
N THR A 26 21.99 13.63 21.35
CA THR A 26 20.74 14.37 21.43
C THR A 26 21.03 15.84 21.19
N ILE A 27 20.23 16.46 20.32
CA ILE A 27 20.32 17.89 20.02
C ILE A 27 19.00 18.50 20.46
N ASP A 28 19.07 19.52 21.31
CA ASP A 28 17.88 20.21 21.77
C ASP A 28 17.15 20.88 20.59
N ALA A 29 15.82 20.77 20.61
CA ALA A 29 14.99 21.32 19.55
C ALA A 29 15.17 22.84 19.39
N GLU A 30 15.57 23.55 20.45
CA GLU A 30 15.88 24.97 20.41
C GLU A 30 17.14 25.27 19.59
N VAL A 31 18.18 24.44 19.72
CA VAL A 31 19.40 24.55 18.91
C VAL A 31 19.07 24.35 17.43
N ILE A 32 18.25 23.34 17.10
CA ILE A 32 17.81 23.12 15.72
C ILE A 32 17.03 24.32 15.18
N ARG A 33 16.09 24.88 15.97
CA ARG A 33 15.33 26.08 15.57
C ARG A 33 16.25 27.28 15.32
N LEU A 34 17.24 27.49 16.19
CA LEU A 34 18.22 28.56 16.03
C LEU A 34 19.04 28.36 14.74
N CYS A 35 19.56 27.16 14.50
CA CYS A 35 20.31 26.85 13.30
C CYS A 35 19.50 27.11 12.02
N ILE A 36 18.23 26.71 11.98
CA ILE A 36 17.33 26.96 10.85
C ILE A 36 17.12 28.46 10.63
N SER A 37 16.98 29.25 11.69
CA SER A 37 16.80 30.71 11.58
C SER A 37 18.05 31.41 11.05
N GLN A 38 19.24 30.88 11.36
CA GLN A 38 20.53 31.44 10.95
C GLN A 38 20.95 30.97 9.56
N HIS A 39 20.46 29.81 9.11
CA HIS A 39 20.84 29.15 7.86
C HIS A 39 19.58 28.64 7.12
N PRO A 40 18.87 29.52 6.37
CA PRO A 40 17.60 29.19 5.71
C PRO A 40 17.67 28.01 4.74
N GLU A 41 18.84 27.70 4.18
CA GLU A 41 19.10 26.52 3.35
C GLU A 41 18.83 25.19 4.09
N MET A 42 18.96 25.18 5.42
CA MET A 42 18.59 24.03 6.25
C MET A 42 17.08 23.79 6.20
N ALA A 43 16.26 24.84 6.20
CA ALA A 43 14.80 24.71 6.06
C ALA A 43 14.44 24.07 4.71
N HIS A 44 15.12 24.46 3.64
CA HIS A 44 14.92 23.87 2.32
C HIS A 44 15.23 22.36 2.33
N SER A 45 16.31 21.96 3.02
CA SER A 45 16.69 20.55 3.16
C SER A 45 15.64 19.75 3.93
N VAL A 46 15.09 20.31 5.01
CA VAL A 46 13.99 19.69 5.77
C VAL A 46 12.73 19.55 4.90
N ILE A 47 12.35 20.58 4.14
CA ILE A 47 11.18 20.54 3.25
C ILE A 47 11.33 19.45 2.18
N LEU A 48 12.52 19.34 1.57
CA LEU A 48 12.80 18.29 0.59
C LEU A 48 12.69 16.89 1.20
N ASN A 49 13.23 16.69 2.41
CA ASN A 49 13.13 15.41 3.11
C ASN A 49 11.68 15.05 3.45
N LEU A 50 10.91 15.99 4.00
CA LEU A 50 9.48 15.78 4.26
C LEU A 50 8.69 15.47 2.98
N SER A 51 9.01 16.16 1.88
CA SER A 51 8.40 15.90 0.57
C SER A 51 8.72 14.49 0.05
N HIS A 52 9.93 14.00 0.29
CA HIS A 52 10.32 12.63 -0.03
C HIS A 52 9.53 11.62 0.83
N ASN A 53 9.48 11.83 2.14
CA ASN A 53 8.74 10.95 3.06
C ASN A 53 7.24 10.89 2.69
N LEU A 54 6.63 12.01 2.32
CA LEU A 54 5.24 12.04 1.82
C LEU A 54 5.06 11.19 0.56
N ARG A 55 5.98 11.24 -0.40
CA ARG A 55 5.90 10.39 -1.60
C ARG A 55 6.00 8.91 -1.26
N VAL A 56 6.88 8.54 -0.31
CA VAL A 56 7.01 7.15 0.16
C VAL A 56 5.71 6.69 0.84
N LEU A 57 5.12 7.53 1.70
CA LEU A 57 3.85 7.22 2.37
C LEU A 57 2.69 7.06 1.38
N VAL A 58 2.61 7.93 0.37
CA VAL A 58 1.61 7.80 -0.71
C VAL A 58 1.81 6.48 -1.45
N GLY A 59 3.05 6.13 -1.81
CA GLY A 59 3.35 4.86 -2.47
C GLY A 59 2.91 3.64 -1.64
N ALA A 60 3.16 3.67 -0.32
CA ALA A 60 2.72 2.59 0.57
C ALA A 60 1.19 2.48 0.66
N VAL A 61 0.48 3.61 0.70
CA VAL A 61 -1.00 3.62 0.68
C VAL A 61 -1.55 3.10 -0.64
N GLU A 62 -0.96 3.51 -1.76
CA GLU A 62 -1.31 3.01 -3.08
C GLU A 62 -1.13 1.50 -3.14
N GLU A 63 0.03 1.00 -2.73
CA GLU A 63 0.35 -0.43 -2.66
C GLU A 63 -0.71 -1.20 -1.86
N LEU A 64 -0.95 -0.81 -0.60
CA LEU A 64 -1.99 -1.44 0.24
C LEU A 64 -3.38 -1.41 -0.41
N SER A 65 -3.74 -0.30 -1.06
CA SER A 65 -5.01 -0.18 -1.79
C SER A 65 -5.09 -1.16 -2.97
N PHE A 66 -4.02 -1.31 -3.76
CA PHE A 66 -3.95 -2.29 -4.85
C PHE A 66 -4.18 -3.71 -4.32
N TYR A 67 -3.49 -4.14 -3.26
CA TYR A 67 -3.66 -5.47 -2.68
C TYR A 67 -5.09 -5.69 -2.16
N GLN A 68 -5.66 -4.71 -1.47
CA GLN A 68 -7.07 -4.78 -1.04
C GLN A 68 -8.04 -4.88 -2.23
N VAL A 69 -7.75 -4.22 -3.35
CA VAL A 69 -8.55 -4.33 -4.57
C VAL A 69 -8.40 -5.70 -5.21
N THR A 70 -7.19 -6.25 -5.27
CA THR A 70 -6.95 -7.60 -5.76
C THR A 70 -7.75 -8.62 -4.94
N ASN A 71 -7.71 -8.55 -3.61
CA ASN A 71 -8.46 -9.46 -2.75
C ASN A 71 -9.98 -9.36 -2.97
N ARG A 72 -10.51 -8.13 -3.14
CA ARG A 72 -11.94 -7.92 -3.45
C ARG A 72 -12.32 -8.41 -4.85
N LEU A 73 -11.46 -8.19 -5.84
CA LEU A 73 -11.63 -8.67 -7.21
C LEU A 73 -11.68 -10.20 -7.24
N THR A 74 -10.76 -10.85 -6.55
CA THR A 74 -10.71 -12.30 -6.40
C THR A 74 -12.00 -12.85 -5.79
N ARG A 75 -12.48 -12.27 -4.68
CA ARG A 75 -13.77 -12.65 -4.08
C ARG A 75 -14.95 -12.43 -5.02
N LEU A 76 -14.93 -11.39 -5.84
CA LEU A 76 -15.96 -11.13 -6.85
C LEU A 76 -15.94 -12.23 -7.92
N ILE A 77 -14.76 -12.57 -8.46
CA ILE A 77 -14.60 -13.62 -9.47
C ILE A 77 -15.07 -14.97 -8.92
N SER A 78 -14.65 -15.36 -7.71
CA SER A 78 -15.04 -16.64 -7.10
C SER A 78 -16.54 -16.79 -6.82
N ARG A 79 -17.29 -15.69 -6.76
CA ARG A 79 -18.76 -15.70 -6.55
C ARG A 79 -19.55 -15.71 -7.85
N LEU A 80 -18.92 -15.39 -8.98
CA LEU A 80 -19.59 -15.36 -10.27
C LEU A 80 -19.61 -16.78 -10.86
N PRO A 81 -20.75 -17.25 -11.37
CA PRO A 81 -20.81 -18.52 -12.09
C PRO A 81 -19.92 -18.46 -13.35
N ALA A 82 -19.30 -19.59 -13.71
CA ALA A 82 -18.37 -19.67 -14.84
C ALA A 82 -18.98 -19.15 -16.15
N GLU A 83 -20.27 -19.41 -16.37
CA GLU A 83 -21.06 -18.90 -17.49
C GLU A 83 -21.07 -17.37 -17.53
N GLN A 84 -21.15 -16.67 -16.40
CA GLN A 84 -21.08 -15.20 -16.39
C GLN A 84 -19.67 -14.67 -16.62
N LEU A 85 -18.62 -15.42 -16.28
CA LEU A 85 -17.23 -15.03 -16.52
C LEU A 85 -16.80 -15.25 -17.98
N GLN A 86 -17.42 -16.23 -18.65
CA GLN A 86 -17.16 -16.57 -20.05
C GLN A 86 -18.14 -15.87 -21.01
N ASP A 87 -19.43 -15.79 -20.70
CA ASP A 87 -20.45 -15.30 -21.63
C ASP A 87 -20.66 -13.77 -21.55
N ARG A 88 -20.33 -13.14 -20.40
CA ARG A 88 -20.35 -11.68 -20.28
C ARG A 88 -18.97 -11.08 -20.47
N ARG A 89 -18.85 -10.19 -21.46
CA ARG A 89 -17.74 -9.23 -21.58
C ARG A 89 -17.83 -8.17 -20.49
N ILE A 90 -17.55 -8.54 -19.24
CA ILE A 90 -17.42 -7.56 -18.16
C ILE A 90 -16.18 -6.71 -18.45
N THR A 91 -16.38 -5.39 -18.54
CA THR A 91 -15.26 -4.47 -18.76
C THR A 91 -14.53 -4.17 -17.45
N GLN A 92 -13.26 -3.78 -17.56
CA GLN A 92 -12.49 -3.32 -16.39
C GLN A 92 -13.14 -2.09 -15.73
N ASP A 93 -13.78 -1.21 -16.50
CA ASP A 93 -14.53 -0.07 -15.97
C ASP A 93 -15.74 -0.51 -15.12
N GLN A 94 -16.46 -1.56 -15.54
CA GLN A 94 -17.56 -2.13 -14.75
C GLN A 94 -17.05 -2.80 -13.47
N LEU A 95 -15.93 -3.50 -13.53
CA LEU A 95 -15.28 -4.07 -12.33
C LEU A 95 -14.82 -2.96 -11.39
N ALA A 96 -14.23 -1.90 -11.92
CA ALA A 96 -13.76 -0.76 -11.14
C ALA A 96 -14.91 -0.09 -10.38
N ALA A 97 -16.03 0.17 -11.07
CA ALA A 97 -17.24 0.70 -10.46
C ALA A 97 -17.79 -0.20 -9.34
N ARG A 98 -17.80 -1.53 -9.55
CA ARG A 98 -18.27 -2.50 -8.53
C ARG A 98 -17.34 -2.61 -7.32
N LEU A 99 -16.04 -2.45 -7.53
CA LEU A 99 -15.02 -2.57 -6.48
C LEU A 99 -14.73 -1.23 -5.78
N GLY A 100 -15.35 -0.13 -6.21
CA GLY A 100 -15.11 1.21 -5.67
C GLY A 100 -13.67 1.66 -5.89
N THR A 101 -13.16 1.45 -7.10
CA THR A 101 -11.77 1.76 -7.50
C THR A 101 -11.73 2.29 -8.94
N VAL A 102 -10.54 2.49 -9.49
CA VAL A 102 -10.32 2.94 -10.87
C VAL A 102 -9.87 1.79 -11.78
N ARG A 103 -10.08 1.97 -13.09
CA ARG A 103 -9.76 0.97 -14.11
C ARG A 103 -8.31 0.49 -14.06
N GLU A 104 -7.36 1.39 -13.84
CA GLU A 104 -5.92 1.06 -13.82
C GLU A 104 -5.56 0.08 -12.70
N VAL A 105 -6.16 0.26 -11.52
CA VAL A 105 -6.02 -0.65 -10.38
C VAL A 105 -6.58 -2.03 -10.71
N VAL A 106 -7.78 -2.12 -11.29
CA VAL A 106 -8.35 -3.39 -11.73
C VAL A 106 -7.48 -4.07 -12.80
N ALA A 107 -6.97 -3.30 -13.77
CA ALA A 107 -6.11 -3.84 -14.82
C ALA A 107 -4.79 -4.37 -14.26
N ARG A 108 -4.26 -3.77 -13.20
CA ARG A 108 -3.10 -4.29 -12.46
C ARG A 108 -3.44 -5.57 -11.71
N SER A 109 -4.49 -5.58 -10.90
CA SER A 109 -4.94 -6.77 -10.15
C SER A 109 -5.21 -7.98 -11.07
N LEU A 110 -5.84 -7.77 -12.23
CA LEU A 110 -6.05 -8.84 -13.21
C LEU A 110 -4.74 -9.39 -13.77
N ARG A 111 -3.74 -8.53 -14.02
CA ARG A 111 -2.42 -8.95 -14.49
C ARG A 111 -1.67 -9.74 -13.41
N ASP A 112 -1.77 -9.35 -12.14
CA ASP A 112 -1.09 -10.07 -11.05
C ASP A 112 -1.71 -11.46 -10.83
N LEU A 113 -3.05 -11.55 -10.86
CA LEU A 113 -3.75 -12.82 -10.84
C LEU A 113 -3.41 -13.71 -12.04
N GLU A 114 -3.29 -13.14 -13.24
CA GLU A 114 -2.87 -13.87 -14.44
C GLU A 114 -1.40 -14.33 -14.37
N ARG A 115 -0.49 -13.48 -13.90
CA ARG A 115 0.93 -13.83 -13.69
C ARG A 115 1.11 -14.93 -12.66
N SER A 116 0.27 -14.99 -11.64
CA SER A 116 0.27 -16.09 -10.67
C SER A 116 -0.21 -17.42 -11.28
N GLY A 117 -0.92 -17.37 -12.40
CA GLY A 117 -1.57 -18.54 -13.00
C GLY A 117 -2.92 -18.88 -12.39
N ALA A 118 -3.49 -18.02 -11.54
CA ALA A 118 -4.82 -18.23 -10.96
C ALA A 118 -5.94 -18.08 -12.01
N ILE A 119 -5.76 -17.13 -12.94
CA ILE A 119 -6.71 -16.83 -14.01
C ILE A 119 -6.01 -16.65 -15.35
N ARG A 120 -6.80 -16.58 -16.43
CA ARG A 120 -6.42 -16.08 -17.74
C ARG A 120 -7.43 -15.05 -18.21
N VAL A 121 -6.97 -13.96 -18.82
CA VAL A 121 -7.84 -12.90 -19.33
C VAL A 121 -7.69 -12.78 -20.85
N GLU A 122 -8.71 -13.20 -21.60
CA GLU A 122 -8.71 -13.13 -23.07
C GLU A 122 -9.99 -12.44 -23.56
N ARG A 123 -9.87 -11.49 -24.50
CA ARG A 123 -11.02 -10.84 -25.18
C ARG A 123 -12.13 -10.32 -24.23
N ARG A 124 -11.75 -9.85 -23.03
CA ARG A 124 -12.65 -9.40 -21.93
C ARG A 124 -13.44 -10.53 -21.24
N GLN A 125 -12.97 -11.77 -21.33
CA GLN A 125 -13.44 -12.92 -20.60
C GLN A 125 -12.39 -13.29 -19.55
N ILE A 126 -12.85 -13.75 -18.39
CA ILE A 126 -11.97 -14.20 -17.30
C ILE A 126 -12.18 -15.71 -17.17
N GLN A 127 -11.11 -16.48 -17.37
CA GLN A 127 -11.12 -17.92 -17.13
C GLN A 127 -10.36 -18.22 -15.84
N VAL A 128 -11.00 -18.91 -14.89
CA VAL A 128 -10.30 -19.40 -13.70
C VAL A 128 -9.52 -20.65 -14.08
N LEU A 129 -8.20 -20.64 -13.87
CA LEU A 129 -7.30 -21.76 -14.16
C LEU A 129 -7.03 -22.61 -12.93
N ASN A 130 -6.98 -21.98 -11.75
CA ASN A 130 -6.71 -22.66 -10.49
C ASN A 130 -7.53 -22.03 -9.35
N GLU A 131 -8.59 -22.72 -8.92
CA GLU A 131 -9.49 -22.25 -7.85
C GLU A 131 -8.82 -22.18 -6.48
N THR A 132 -7.85 -23.05 -6.20
CA THR A 132 -7.13 -23.04 -4.92
C THR A 132 -6.25 -21.81 -4.84
N LEU A 133 -5.42 -21.58 -5.87
CA LEU A 133 -4.59 -20.39 -5.92
C LEU A 133 -5.43 -19.10 -5.91
N LEU A 134 -6.55 -19.08 -6.64
CA LEU A 134 -7.48 -17.96 -6.59
C LEU A 134 -8.02 -17.74 -5.16
N ARG A 135 -8.33 -18.80 -4.40
CA ARG A 135 -8.76 -18.64 -2.99
C ARG A 135 -7.64 -18.10 -2.09
N ASP A 136 -6.40 -18.50 -2.32
CA ASP A 136 -5.25 -18.01 -1.54
C ASP A 136 -5.10 -16.49 -1.69
N TRP A 137 -5.22 -15.96 -2.91
CA TRP A 137 -5.28 -14.52 -3.18
C TRP A 137 -6.48 -13.80 -2.52
N ALA A 138 -7.55 -14.50 -2.16
CA ALA A 138 -8.68 -13.89 -1.45
C ALA A 138 -8.47 -13.83 0.08
N GLN A 139 -7.52 -14.62 0.57
CA GLN A 139 -7.25 -14.84 1.99
C GLN A 139 -5.95 -14.21 2.45
N GLU A 140 -4.93 -14.05 1.61
CA GLU A 140 -3.62 -13.49 1.98
C GLU A 140 -3.77 -12.18 2.79
N PRO A 141 -3.52 -12.26 4.12
CA PRO A 141 -3.22 -11.10 4.94
C PRO A 141 -1.70 -10.94 4.90
N TYR A 142 -1.22 -9.83 4.37
CA TYR A 142 0.21 -9.48 4.29
C TYR A 142 1.08 -10.10 5.41
N HIS A 143 2.14 -10.81 4.99
CA HIS A 143 3.36 -10.99 5.76
C HIS A 143 4.23 -9.73 5.68
#